data_AF-A0A661P8Q7-F1
#
_entry.id   AF-A0A661P8Q7-F1
#
_cell.length_a   1.000
_cell.length_b   1.000
_cell.length_c   1.000
_cell.angle_alpha   90.00
_cell.angle_beta   90.00
_cell.angle_gamma   90.00
#
_symmetry.space_group_name_H-M   'P 1'
#
loop_
_entity.id
_entity.type
_entity.pdbx_description
1 polymer ?
#
loop_
_entity_poly.entity_id
_entity_poly.type
_entity_poly.pdbx_seq_one_letter_code
_entity_poly.pdbx_strand_id
1 'polypeptide(L)'
;MQLFFKLLLIACVSGSLFVTSFSLANANVTPKGINAIDSGYSVLKLLLEDEQHLTVIRRTKMVLTFTRINDTSTTIIDAISTSSEQSLGELETLATKQPKISFSDLSGETIASATLNSLRMATAKEFLFDGDNFEKDLLLSQLKVLPVIIHLAEQLEEKETNIDRKQWLNRLVGQYKEHYLLVNSRISITATDKS
;
A
#
# COMPACT_ATOMS: atom_id res chain seq x y z
N MET A 1 -6.50 14.09 40.72
CA MET A 1 -6.39 13.50 39.37
C MET A 1 -6.51 14.60 38.31
N GLN A 2 -5.44 15.35 38.10
CA GLN A 2 -5.25 16.29 37.00
C GLN A 2 -3.75 16.61 37.00
N LEU A 3 -2.95 15.90 36.19
CA LEU A 3 -1.52 16.20 35.94
C LEU A 3 -0.94 15.17 34.94
N PHE A 4 -1.41 15.16 33.68
CA PHE A 4 -0.69 14.51 32.57
C PHE A 4 -0.90 15.17 31.19
N PHE A 5 -1.66 16.27 31.11
CA PHE A 5 -1.78 17.08 29.89
C PHE A 5 -0.99 18.37 30.04
N LYS A 6 0.33 18.33 29.78
CA LYS A 6 1.21 19.47 29.41
C LYS A 6 2.68 19.03 29.41
N LEU A 7 3.09 18.34 28.34
CA LEU A 7 4.47 18.18 27.84
C LEU A 7 4.37 17.22 26.65
N LEU A 8 4.07 17.69 25.43
CA LEU A 8 5.11 18.08 24.49
C LEU A 8 4.54 19.09 23.47
N LEU A 9 5.03 20.32 23.52
CA LEU A 9 4.81 21.36 22.51
C LEU A 9 6.16 21.63 21.82
N ILE A 10 6.12 21.76 20.49
CA ILE A 10 6.95 22.66 19.67
C ILE A 10 8.41 22.24 19.37
N ALA A 11 8.60 21.73 18.15
CA ALA A 11 9.62 22.09 17.15
C ALA A 11 9.26 21.30 15.87
N CYS A 12 8.96 21.82 14.68
CA CYS A 12 9.34 23.05 14.01
C CYS A 12 8.19 23.51 13.08
N VAL A 13 8.03 24.83 12.96
CA VAL A 13 7.27 25.49 11.90
C VAL A 13 8.21 25.71 10.70
N SER A 14 7.64 25.65 9.48
CA SER A 14 8.15 26.16 8.20
C SER A 14 9.42 25.54 7.61
N GLY A 15 9.22 24.83 6.50
CA GLY A 15 10.27 24.48 5.54
C GLY A 15 9.61 23.85 4.32
N SER A 16 9.47 24.63 3.26
CA SER A 16 9.30 24.20 1.86
C SER A 16 9.36 22.68 1.61
N LEU A 17 8.26 22.08 1.14
CA LEU A 17 8.33 20.82 0.41
C LEU A 17 8.92 21.10 -0.98
N PHE A 18 10.22 21.43 -0.98
CA PHE A 18 11.08 21.10 -2.10
C PHE A 18 11.19 19.59 -2.15
N VAL A 19 11.00 19.09 -3.37
CA VAL A 19 11.46 17.78 -3.83
C VAL A 19 12.82 17.46 -3.21
N THR A 20 12.85 16.53 -2.26
CA THR A 20 14.03 15.69 -2.08
C THR A 20 13.66 14.35 -2.67
N SER A 21 14.14 14.16 -3.89
CA SER A 21 14.44 12.87 -4.50
C SER A 21 14.73 11.83 -3.41
N PHE A 22 14.13 10.65 -3.53
CA PHE A 22 14.58 9.46 -2.81
C PHE A 22 16.07 9.21 -3.17
N SER A 23 16.99 9.90 -2.52
CA SER A 23 18.37 9.46 -2.44
C SER A 23 18.36 8.27 -1.51
N LEU A 24 18.39 7.07 -2.11
CA LEU A 24 18.93 5.89 -1.49
C LEU A 24 20.20 6.27 -0.74
N ALA A 25 20.09 6.38 0.58
CA ALA A 25 21.23 6.50 1.45
C ALA A 25 22.09 5.26 1.21
N ASN A 26 23.31 5.52 0.75
CA ASN A 26 24.38 4.58 0.51
C ASN A 26 24.56 3.65 1.73
N ALA A 27 24.00 2.44 1.65
CA ALA A 27 24.41 1.31 2.45
C ALA A 27 25.10 0.33 1.50
N ASN A 28 26.40 0.18 1.68
CA ASN A 28 27.30 -0.69 0.93
C ASN A 28 27.04 -2.18 1.24
N VAL A 29 25.78 -2.60 1.13
CA VAL A 29 25.35 -4.00 1.18
C VAL A 29 24.41 -4.20 0.00
N THR A 30 24.94 -4.13 -1.21
CA THR A 30 24.33 -4.83 -2.34
C THR A 30 24.67 -6.31 -2.17
N PRO A 31 23.70 -7.21 -1.91
CA PRO A 31 23.93 -8.62 -2.16
C PRO A 31 24.30 -8.71 -3.63
N LYS A 32 25.53 -9.11 -3.92
CA LYS A 32 26.05 -9.35 -5.27
C LYS A 32 25.01 -10.19 -6.04
N GLY A 33 24.30 -9.58 -6.99
CA GLY A 33 23.44 -10.30 -7.94
C GLY A 33 21.93 -10.02 -7.93
N ILE A 34 21.40 -9.15 -7.06
CA ILE A 34 19.96 -8.80 -7.13
C ILE A 34 19.75 -7.66 -8.13
N ASN A 35 19.02 -7.95 -9.21
CA ASN A 35 18.59 -6.94 -10.19
C ASN A 35 17.58 -5.98 -9.52
N ALA A 36 17.81 -4.67 -9.63
CA ALA A 36 16.93 -3.66 -9.04
C ALA A 36 15.48 -3.73 -9.58
N ILE A 37 15.31 -4.14 -10.83
CA ILE A 37 13.98 -4.32 -11.45
C ILE A 37 13.25 -5.51 -10.79
N ASP A 38 13.95 -6.63 -10.59
CA ASP A 38 13.39 -7.82 -9.93
C ASP A 38 12.99 -7.55 -8.48
N SER A 39 13.80 -6.76 -7.76
CA SER A 39 13.45 -6.31 -6.41
C SER A 39 12.19 -5.45 -6.41
N GLY A 40 12.05 -4.52 -7.36
CA GLY A 40 10.84 -3.71 -7.50
C GLY A 40 9.60 -4.57 -7.78
N TYR A 41 9.71 -5.57 -8.65
CA TYR A 41 8.62 -6.54 -8.88
C TYR A 41 8.27 -7.37 -7.65
N SER A 42 9.26 -7.70 -6.81
CA SER A 42 9.03 -8.43 -5.57
C SER A 42 8.28 -7.58 -4.55
N VAL A 43 8.60 -6.29 -4.44
CA VAL A 43 7.87 -5.36 -3.58
C VAL A 43 6.45 -5.14 -4.11
N LEU A 44 6.29 -5.01 -5.43
CA LEU A 44 4.97 -4.87 -6.05
C LEU A 44 4.12 -6.12 -5.78
N LYS A 45 4.69 -7.32 -5.93
CA LYS A 45 4.02 -8.59 -5.61
C LYS A 45 3.52 -8.59 -4.17
N LEU A 46 4.37 -8.23 -3.22
CA LEU A 46 4.05 -8.20 -1.79
C LEU A 46 2.90 -7.24 -1.47
N LEU A 47 2.87 -6.07 -2.10
CA LEU A 47 1.78 -5.11 -1.93
C LEU A 47 0.46 -5.66 -2.50
N LEU A 48 0.48 -6.27 -3.68
CA LEU A 48 -0.71 -6.91 -4.28
C LEU A 48 -1.22 -8.09 -3.43
N GLU A 49 -0.31 -8.89 -2.88
CA GLU A 49 -0.62 -9.99 -1.96
C GLU A 49 -1.28 -9.49 -0.67
N ASP A 50 -0.89 -8.33 -0.15
CA ASP A 50 -1.53 -7.75 1.03
C ASP A 50 -2.93 -7.22 0.71
N GLU A 51 -3.09 -6.50 -0.40
CA GLU A 51 -4.36 -5.90 -0.77
C GLU A 51 -5.42 -6.94 -1.20
N GLN A 52 -5.02 -8.10 -1.75
CA GLN A 52 -5.98 -9.17 -2.06
C GLN A 52 -6.72 -9.67 -0.80
N HIS A 53 -6.12 -9.52 0.39
CA HIS A 53 -6.70 -9.99 1.65
C HIS A 53 -7.58 -8.97 2.37
N LEU A 54 -7.78 -7.75 1.84
CA LEU A 54 -8.60 -6.72 2.49
C LEU A 54 -10.02 -7.20 2.82
N THR A 55 -10.65 -7.94 1.91
CA THR A 55 -12.00 -8.49 2.10
C THR A 55 -12.05 -9.41 3.32
N VAL A 56 -11.01 -10.22 3.51
CA VAL A 56 -10.88 -11.15 4.65
C VAL A 56 -10.67 -10.36 5.94
N ILE A 57 -9.78 -9.37 5.94
CA ILE A 57 -9.53 -8.51 7.11
C ILE A 57 -10.81 -7.80 7.55
N ARG A 58 -11.55 -7.21 6.59
CA ARG A 58 -12.85 -6.58 6.86
C ARG A 58 -13.85 -7.55 7.48
N ARG A 59 -14.04 -8.73 6.87
CA ARG A 59 -14.99 -9.74 7.36
C ARG A 59 -14.63 -10.21 8.77
N THR A 60 -13.34 -10.43 9.05
CA THR A 60 -12.86 -10.82 10.39
C THR A 60 -13.18 -9.76 11.44
N LYS A 61 -12.93 -8.47 11.16
CA LYS A 61 -13.30 -7.40 12.09
C LYS A 61 -14.81 -7.34 12.30
N MET A 62 -15.62 -7.39 11.23
CA MET A 62 -17.08 -7.40 11.36
C MET A 62 -17.58 -8.52 12.27
N VAL A 63 -16.98 -9.71 12.20
CA VAL A 63 -17.32 -10.83 13.08
C VAL A 63 -16.88 -10.57 14.53
N LEU A 64 -15.71 -9.98 14.73
CA LEU A 64 -15.16 -9.70 16.07
C LEU A 64 -15.88 -8.55 16.78
N THR A 65 -16.25 -7.49 16.08
CA THR A 65 -16.83 -6.28 16.68
C THR A 65 -18.32 -6.08 16.39
N PHE A 66 -18.93 -6.95 15.57
CA PHE A 66 -20.31 -6.84 15.08
C PHE A 66 -20.62 -5.49 14.40
N THR A 67 -19.59 -4.75 14.00
CA THR A 67 -19.71 -3.42 13.40
C THR A 67 -19.74 -3.56 11.89
N ARG A 68 -20.85 -3.14 11.26
CA ARG A 68 -20.90 -3.01 9.80
C ARG A 68 -20.24 -1.71 9.37
N ILE A 69 -19.56 -1.74 8.22
CA ILE A 69 -19.15 -0.53 7.51
C ILE A 69 -20.20 -0.19 6.44
N ASN A 70 -20.16 1.02 5.93
CA ASN A 70 -21.04 1.45 4.85
C ASN A 70 -20.92 0.57 3.59
N ASP A 71 -22.05 0.37 2.89
CA ASP A 71 -22.11 -0.47 1.68
C ASP A 71 -21.21 0.05 0.55
N THR A 72 -21.12 1.36 0.35
CA THR A 72 -20.20 1.96 -0.63
C THR A 72 -18.75 1.67 -0.28
N SER A 73 -18.37 1.80 1.00
CA SER A 73 -17.03 1.46 1.47
C SER A 73 -16.76 -0.05 1.31
N THR A 74 -17.77 -0.90 1.52
CA THR A 74 -17.69 -2.34 1.24
C THR A 74 -17.38 -2.61 -0.23
N THR A 75 -18.12 -1.99 -1.15
CA THR A 75 -17.90 -2.13 -2.59
C THR A 75 -16.51 -1.67 -3.02
N ILE A 76 -16.03 -0.53 -2.52
CA ILE A 76 -14.69 -0.03 -2.83
C ILE A 76 -13.62 -1.03 -2.38
N ILE A 77 -13.73 -1.54 -1.16
CA ILE A 77 -12.76 -2.49 -0.60
C ILE A 77 -12.78 -3.83 -1.33
N ASP A 78 -13.97 -4.32 -1.71
CA ASP A 78 -14.08 -5.53 -2.52
C ASP A 78 -13.45 -5.33 -3.91
N ALA A 79 -13.67 -4.16 -4.53
CA ALA A 79 -13.09 -3.85 -5.84
C ALA A 79 -11.55 -3.79 -5.81
N ILE A 80 -10.96 -3.22 -4.76
CA ILE A 80 -9.50 -3.20 -4.55
C ILE A 80 -8.98 -4.63 -4.36
N SER A 81 -9.62 -5.40 -3.49
CA SER A 81 -9.25 -6.79 -3.19
C SER A 81 -9.28 -7.68 -4.44
N THR A 82 -10.38 -7.63 -5.20
CA THR A 82 -10.52 -8.37 -6.47
C THR A 82 -9.53 -7.91 -7.53
N SER A 83 -9.31 -6.60 -7.68
CA SER A 83 -8.31 -6.08 -8.64
C SER A 83 -6.89 -6.53 -8.29
N SER A 84 -6.58 -6.60 -6.99
CA SER A 84 -5.27 -7.05 -6.48
C SER A 84 -5.03 -8.52 -6.76
N GLU A 85 -6.03 -9.37 -6.51
CA GLU A 85 -5.98 -10.81 -6.82
C GLU A 85 -5.77 -11.05 -8.33
N GLN A 86 -6.53 -10.35 -9.18
CA GLN A 86 -6.37 -10.46 -10.64
C GLN A 86 -4.97 -9.99 -11.09
N SER A 87 -4.54 -8.83 -10.58
CA SER A 87 -3.23 -8.26 -10.94
C SER A 87 -2.07 -9.15 -10.50
N LEU A 88 -2.21 -9.82 -9.36
CA LEU A 88 -1.23 -10.79 -8.86
C LEU A 88 -1.12 -11.99 -9.81
N GLY A 89 -2.25 -12.57 -10.24
CA GLY A 89 -2.26 -13.67 -11.21
C GLY A 89 -1.66 -13.28 -12.57
N GLU A 90 -1.93 -12.07 -13.05
CA GLU A 90 -1.33 -11.52 -14.27
C GLU A 90 0.19 -11.34 -14.10
N LEU A 91 0.64 -10.80 -12.97
CA LEU A 91 2.06 -10.61 -12.64
C LEU A 91 2.80 -11.95 -12.62
N GLU A 92 2.26 -12.96 -11.95
CA GLU A 92 2.88 -14.30 -11.88
C GLU A 92 3.00 -14.93 -13.27
N THR A 93 1.99 -14.76 -14.12
CA THR A 93 2.03 -15.22 -15.51
C THR A 93 3.12 -14.48 -16.30
N LEU A 94 3.16 -13.16 -16.20
CA LEU A 94 4.12 -12.31 -16.92
C LEU A 94 5.57 -12.51 -16.44
N ALA A 95 5.77 -12.87 -15.18
CA ALA A 95 7.07 -13.17 -14.60
C ALA A 95 7.75 -14.39 -15.24
N THR A 96 6.97 -15.32 -15.81
CA THR A 96 7.50 -16.48 -16.53
C THR A 96 8.02 -16.16 -17.93
N LYS A 97 7.62 -15.03 -18.51
CA LYS A 97 8.03 -14.60 -19.87
C LYS A 97 9.45 -14.01 -19.85
N GLN A 98 10.20 -14.19 -20.94
CA GLN A 98 11.55 -13.64 -21.07
C GLN A 98 11.55 -12.11 -21.23
N PRO A 99 12.47 -11.37 -20.58
CA PRO A 99 13.40 -11.84 -19.55
C PRO A 99 12.65 -12.21 -18.27
N LYS A 100 12.94 -13.39 -17.70
CA LYS A 100 12.24 -13.92 -16.53
C LYS A 100 12.47 -13.03 -15.30
N ILE A 101 11.40 -12.73 -14.57
CA ILE A 101 11.48 -12.03 -13.28
C ILE A 101 11.77 -13.05 -12.20
N SER A 102 12.80 -12.80 -11.39
CA SER A 102 13.10 -13.62 -10.22
C SER A 102 12.63 -12.90 -8.96
N PHE A 103 11.51 -13.36 -8.38
CA PHE A 103 11.04 -12.78 -7.13
C PHE A 103 12.04 -13.08 -6.00
N SER A 104 12.56 -12.04 -5.37
CA SER A 104 13.39 -12.15 -4.19
C SER A 104 12.52 -12.38 -2.97
N ASP A 105 12.95 -13.27 -2.08
CA ASP A 105 12.36 -13.36 -0.75
C ASP A 105 12.69 -12.10 0.03
N LEU A 106 11.67 -11.27 0.27
CA LEU A 106 11.77 -10.05 1.05
C LEU A 106 11.70 -10.34 2.56
N SER A 107 11.61 -11.60 3.00
CA SER A 107 11.53 -11.97 4.42
C SER A 107 12.79 -11.66 5.24
N GLY A 108 13.92 -11.34 4.61
CA GLY A 108 15.15 -10.93 5.29
C GLY A 108 15.11 -9.49 5.86
N GLU A 109 16.06 -9.17 6.75
CA GLU A 109 16.34 -7.84 7.37
C GLU A 109 16.70 -6.73 6.35
N THR A 110 15.93 -6.59 5.28
CA THR A 110 16.02 -5.43 4.40
C THR A 110 15.22 -4.30 5.02
N ILE A 111 15.69 -3.05 4.86
CA ILE A 111 14.97 -1.87 5.33
C ILE A 111 13.56 -1.82 4.72
N ALA A 112 13.40 -2.25 3.47
CA ALA A 112 12.10 -2.35 2.79
C ALA A 112 11.16 -3.32 3.52
N SER A 113 11.64 -4.52 3.87
CA SER A 113 10.86 -5.50 4.64
C SER A 113 10.54 -5.03 6.05
N ALA A 114 11.50 -4.45 6.77
CA ALA A 114 11.29 -3.90 8.09
C ALA A 114 10.27 -2.74 8.07
N THR A 115 10.34 -1.88 7.06
CA THR A 115 9.40 -0.77 6.86
C THR A 115 8.00 -1.30 6.55
N LEU A 116 7.89 -2.26 5.63
CA LEU A 116 6.61 -2.85 5.23
C LEU A 116 5.98 -3.68 6.36
N ASN A 117 6.78 -4.44 7.12
CA ASN A 117 6.34 -5.15 8.32
C ASN A 117 5.94 -4.19 9.45
N SER A 118 6.65 -3.07 9.62
CA SER A 118 6.27 -2.03 10.58
C SER A 118 4.95 -1.37 10.18
N LEU A 119 4.75 -1.08 8.89
CA LEU A 119 3.47 -0.61 8.36
C LEU A 119 2.36 -1.64 8.60
N ARG A 120 2.61 -2.93 8.33
CA ARG A 120 1.66 -4.02 8.58
C ARG A 120 1.31 -4.18 10.05
N MET A 121 2.30 -4.19 10.95
CA MET A 121 2.07 -4.36 12.39
C MET A 121 1.39 -3.15 13.03
N ALA A 122 1.83 -1.93 12.69
CA ALA A 122 1.20 -0.71 13.16
C ALA A 122 -0.26 -0.65 12.67
N THR A 123 -0.48 -0.92 11.38
CA THR A 123 -1.83 -0.97 10.80
C THR A 123 -2.65 -2.07 11.46
N ALA A 124 -2.20 -3.33 11.50
CA ALA A 124 -3.00 -4.44 12.04
C ALA A 124 -3.40 -4.25 13.51
N LYS A 125 -2.49 -3.73 14.36
CA LYS A 125 -2.80 -3.49 15.77
C LYS A 125 -3.80 -2.36 15.97
N GLU A 126 -3.54 -1.20 15.35
CA GLU A 126 -4.42 -0.02 15.41
C GLU A 126 -5.80 -0.34 14.80
N PHE A 127 -5.81 -1.09 13.70
CA PHE A 127 -6.99 -1.44 12.93
C PHE A 127 -7.88 -2.51 13.59
N LEU A 128 -7.29 -3.57 14.15
CA LEU A 128 -8.06 -4.69 14.72
C LEU A 128 -8.50 -4.47 16.16
N PHE A 129 -7.79 -3.64 16.95
CA PHE A 129 -8.05 -3.57 18.39
C PHE A 129 -8.33 -2.17 18.94
N ASP A 130 -7.78 -1.10 18.34
CA ASP A 130 -7.78 0.23 18.97
C ASP A 130 -8.66 1.29 18.27
N GLY A 131 -9.23 1.00 17.08
CA GLY A 131 -10.02 1.97 16.30
C GLY A 131 -11.53 1.98 16.61
N ASP A 132 -12.01 3.11 17.16
CA ASP A 132 -13.45 3.43 17.32
C ASP A 132 -14.19 3.63 15.98
N ASN A 133 -13.44 3.80 14.87
CA ASN A 133 -14.00 4.07 13.54
C ASN A 133 -13.29 3.27 12.45
N PHE A 134 -13.43 1.94 12.53
CA PHE A 134 -12.85 0.97 11.61
C PHE A 134 -12.99 1.31 10.12
N GLU A 135 -14.15 1.81 9.67
CA GLU A 135 -14.34 2.20 8.28
C GLU A 135 -13.38 3.31 7.86
N LYS A 136 -13.24 4.36 8.69
CA LYS A 136 -12.36 5.48 8.41
C LYS A 136 -10.90 5.03 8.39
N ASP A 137 -10.50 4.22 9.36
CA ASP A 137 -9.12 3.75 9.46
C ASP A 137 -8.76 2.86 8.27
N LEU A 138 -9.73 2.10 7.75
CA LEU A 138 -9.56 1.24 6.57
C LEU A 138 -9.33 2.09 5.33
N LEU A 139 -10.18 3.10 5.12
CA LEU A 139 -10.05 3.98 3.98
C LEU A 139 -8.75 4.82 4.06
N LEU A 140 -8.36 5.25 5.27
CA LEU A 140 -7.11 5.99 5.47
C LEU A 140 -5.87 5.12 5.22
N SER A 141 -5.89 3.83 5.58
CA SER A 141 -4.80 2.93 5.24
C SER A 141 -4.67 2.78 3.72
N GLN A 142 -5.79 2.70 3.01
CA GLN A 142 -5.81 2.64 1.55
C GLN A 142 -5.25 3.91 0.89
N LEU A 143 -5.52 5.10 1.44
CA LEU A 143 -4.89 6.34 0.96
C LEU A 143 -3.36 6.36 1.14
N LYS A 144 -2.80 5.54 2.02
CA LYS A 144 -1.35 5.41 2.19
C LYS A 144 -0.75 4.38 1.23
N VAL A 145 -1.44 3.26 0.98
CA VAL A 145 -0.89 2.14 0.19
C VAL A 145 -1.06 2.34 -1.31
N LEU A 146 -2.23 2.79 -1.77
CA LEU A 146 -2.52 2.93 -3.21
C LEU A 146 -1.50 3.82 -3.93
N PRO A 147 -1.08 4.99 -3.40
CA PRO A 147 -0.04 5.80 -4.02
C PRO A 147 1.32 5.09 -4.13
N VAL A 148 1.65 4.21 -3.18
CA VAL A 148 2.90 3.43 -3.21
C VAL A 148 2.86 2.43 -4.37
N ILE A 149 1.73 1.73 -4.56
CA ILE A 149 1.53 0.81 -5.69
C ILE A 149 1.63 1.57 -7.01
N ILE A 150 0.93 2.69 -7.14
CA ILE A 150 0.96 3.54 -8.33
C ILE A 150 2.39 3.97 -8.66
N HIS A 151 3.09 4.55 -7.69
CA HIS A 151 4.43 5.06 -7.90
C HIS A 151 5.42 3.96 -8.28
N LEU A 152 5.36 2.82 -7.59
CA LEU A 152 6.23 1.68 -7.89
C LEU A 152 5.97 1.13 -9.29
N ALA A 153 4.70 1.03 -9.70
CA ALA A 153 4.33 0.58 -11.04
C ALA A 153 4.84 1.54 -12.13
N GLU A 154 4.73 2.86 -11.94
CA GLU A 154 5.30 3.87 -12.84
C GLU A 154 6.83 3.73 -12.94
N GLN A 155 7.52 3.57 -11.80
CA GLN A 155 8.98 3.40 -11.77
C GLN A 155 9.47 2.11 -12.43
N LEU A 156 8.69 1.04 -12.34
CA LEU A 156 8.95 -0.20 -13.07
C LEU A 156 8.67 -0.03 -14.57
N GLU A 157 7.61 0.70 -14.94
CA GLU A 157 7.20 0.89 -16.34
C GLU A 157 8.30 1.63 -17.13
N GLU A 158 8.87 2.67 -16.52
CA GLU A 158 9.96 3.46 -17.09
C GLU A 158 11.19 2.61 -17.43
N LYS A 159 11.46 1.57 -16.62
CA LYS A 159 12.66 0.71 -16.71
C LYS A 159 12.39 -0.61 -17.43
N GLU A 160 11.14 -0.93 -17.72
CA GLU A 160 10.76 -2.19 -18.35
C GLU A 160 11.04 -2.17 -19.87
N THR A 161 11.61 -3.28 -20.34
CA THR A 161 11.97 -3.50 -21.75
C THR A 161 11.00 -4.44 -22.46
N ASN A 162 10.33 -5.32 -21.72
CA ASN A 162 9.28 -6.19 -22.23
C ASN A 162 7.97 -5.41 -22.43
N ILE A 163 7.49 -5.36 -23.67
CA ILE A 163 6.32 -4.55 -24.05
C ILE A 163 5.05 -5.00 -23.33
N ASP A 164 4.81 -6.31 -23.20
CA ASP A 164 3.63 -6.84 -22.52
C ASP A 164 3.60 -6.41 -21.05
N ARG A 165 4.74 -6.50 -20.36
CA ARG A 165 4.86 -6.07 -18.96
C ARG A 165 4.73 -4.57 -18.80
N LYS A 166 5.29 -3.81 -19.74
CA LYS A 166 5.14 -2.36 -19.76
C LYS A 166 3.68 -1.94 -19.89
N GLN A 167 2.95 -2.54 -20.83
CA GLN A 167 1.52 -2.30 -21.00
C GLN A 167 0.72 -2.72 -19.76
N TRP A 168 1.05 -3.86 -19.16
CA TRP A 168 0.43 -4.32 -17.92
C TRP A 168 0.64 -3.32 -16.77
N LEU A 169 1.87 -2.84 -16.55
CA LEU A 169 2.18 -1.85 -15.53
C LEU A 169 1.40 -0.54 -15.75
N ASN A 170 1.30 -0.09 -17.00
CA ASN A 170 0.53 1.11 -17.33
C ASN A 170 -0.97 0.95 -17.01
N ARG A 171 -1.56 -0.22 -17.31
CA ARG A 171 -2.95 -0.54 -16.92
C ARG A 171 -3.11 -0.57 -15.40
N LEU A 172 -2.15 -1.18 -14.70
CA LEU A 172 -2.13 -1.26 -13.23
C LEU A 172 -2.16 0.15 -12.62
N VAL A 173 -1.34 1.07 -13.14
CA VAL A 173 -1.33 2.48 -12.73
C VAL A 173 -2.71 3.12 -12.88
N GLY A 174 -3.38 2.91 -14.02
CA GLY A 174 -4.73 3.42 -14.27
C GLY A 174 -5.75 2.91 -13.26
N GLN A 175 -5.81 1.58 -13.07
CA GLN A 175 -6.73 0.93 -12.14
C GLN A 175 -6.55 1.44 -10.70
N TYR A 176 -5.31 1.52 -10.22
CA TYR A 176 -5.05 1.95 -8.85
C TYR A 176 -5.26 3.45 -8.63
N LYS A 177 -5.09 4.28 -9.67
CA LYS A 177 -5.50 5.70 -9.64
C LYS A 177 -7.02 5.84 -9.49
N GLU A 178 -7.81 5.02 -10.18
CA GLU A 178 -9.28 5.01 -10.02
C GLU A 178 -9.68 4.63 -8.60
N HIS A 179 -9.09 3.55 -8.05
CA HIS A 179 -9.31 3.14 -6.65
C HIS A 179 -8.97 4.25 -5.67
N TYR A 180 -7.83 4.93 -5.86
CA TYR A 180 -7.42 6.05 -5.02
C TYR A 180 -8.46 7.18 -5.03
N LEU A 181 -8.98 7.55 -6.20
CA LEU A 181 -10.00 8.60 -6.33
C LEU A 181 -11.30 8.22 -5.62
N LEU A 182 -11.73 6.95 -5.74
CA LEU A 182 -12.92 6.44 -5.04
C LEU A 182 -12.76 6.51 -3.52
N VAL A 183 -11.63 6.05 -2.99
CA VAL A 183 -11.33 6.11 -1.55
C VAL A 183 -11.28 7.56 -1.05
N ASN A 184 -10.60 8.44 -1.78
CA ASN A 184 -10.45 9.85 -1.39
C ASN A 184 -11.79 10.59 -1.38
N SER A 185 -12.65 10.33 -2.38
CA SER A 185 -14.00 10.86 -2.44
C SER A 185 -14.84 10.39 -1.24
N ARG A 186 -14.77 9.10 -0.91
CA ARG A 186 -15.51 8.51 0.22
C ARG A 186 -15.11 9.11 1.56
N ILE A 187 -13.81 9.34 1.79
CA ILE A 187 -13.32 9.99 3.01
C ILE A 187 -13.82 11.43 3.10
N SER A 188 -13.79 12.16 1.99
CA SER A 188 -14.22 13.58 1.93
C SER A 188 -15.70 13.73 2.31
N ILE A 189 -16.57 12.85 1.81
CA ILE A 189 -18.00 12.81 2.17
C ILE A 189 -18.20 12.46 3.65
N THR A 190 -17.44 11.47 4.14
CA THR A 190 -17.54 11.05 5.56
C THR A 190 -17.11 12.15 6.54
N ALA A 191 -16.27 13.09 6.10
CA ALA A 191 -15.85 14.25 6.90
C ALA A 191 -16.93 15.34 6.94
N THR A 192 -17.71 15.52 5.87
CA THR A 192 -18.78 16.53 5.79
C THR A 192 -20.05 16.14 6.55
N ASP A 193 -20.38 14.84 6.61
CA ASP A 193 -21.58 14.34 7.33
C ASP A 193 -21.49 14.46 8.86
N LYS A 194 -20.32 14.82 9.41
CA LYS A 194 -20.09 14.99 10.86
C LYS A 194 -19.90 16.46 11.29
N SER A 195 -20.05 17.41 10.37
CA SER A 195 -20.04 18.86 10.62
C SER A 195 -21.46 19.39 10.79
#